data_AF-A0A1Q8S7R7-F1
#
_entry.id   AF-A0A1Q8S7R7-F1
#
_cell.length_a   1.000
_cell.length_b   1.000
_cell.length_c   1.000
_cell.angle_alpha   90.00
_cell.angle_beta   90.00
_cell.angle_gamma   90.00
#
_symmetry.space_group_name_H-M   'P 1'
#
loop_
_entity.id
_entity.type
_entity.pdbx_description
1 polymer ?
#
loop_
_entity_poly.entity_id
_entity_poly.type
_entity_poly.pdbx_seq_one_letter_code
_entity_poly.pdbx_strand_id
1 'polypeptide(L)'
;MELKKVTPGHLLDEPHGSDDLLALSPTARHVEVYHTPPSKILQRGQSFWNNIYGKISRRLMSQMDRSGTEDLGLTARLMYGYILSNTTVLSPVETSYVLIAGLIPQDVNPQLKGHLRGALNGGATVEEVRAVRSIVMEICKASGMEQLGEDNPGGWGWRNEVATV
;
A
#
# COMPACT_ATOMS: atom_id res chain seq x y z
N MET A 1 26.64 -6.48 -17.00
CA MET A 1 25.72 -6.50 -15.85
C MET A 1 24.61 -7.51 -16.16
N GLU A 2 24.51 -8.62 -15.44
CA GLU A 2 23.59 -9.73 -15.78
C GLU A 2 22.12 -9.31 -15.87
N LEU A 3 21.69 -8.35 -15.04
CA LEU A 3 20.33 -7.81 -15.09
C LEU A 3 19.99 -7.17 -16.45
N LYS A 4 20.91 -6.40 -17.05
CA LYS A 4 20.69 -5.79 -18.38
C LYS A 4 20.53 -6.84 -19.50
N LYS A 5 21.04 -8.07 -19.32
CA LYS A 5 20.92 -9.13 -20.33
C LYS A 5 19.53 -9.76 -20.37
N VAL A 6 18.79 -9.71 -19.25
CA VAL A 6 17.47 -10.33 -19.11
C VAL A 6 16.33 -9.32 -19.12
N THR A 7 16.62 -8.03 -18.96
CA THR A 7 15.63 -6.96 -19.09
C THR A 7 15.34 -6.67 -20.56
N PRO A 8 14.08 -6.78 -21.03
CA PRO A 8 13.69 -6.38 -22.38
C PRO A 8 14.14 -4.95 -22.69
N GLY A 9 14.59 -4.68 -23.92
CA GLY A 9 15.18 -3.38 -24.27
C GLY A 9 14.28 -2.17 -24.02
N HIS A 10 12.97 -2.34 -24.13
CA HIS A 10 11.98 -1.29 -23.85
C HIS A 10 11.75 -1.03 -22.36
N LEU A 11 12.32 -1.84 -21.47
CA LEU A 11 12.31 -1.68 -20.01
C LEU A 11 13.71 -1.34 -19.45
N LEU A 12 14.69 -1.12 -20.32
CA LEU A 12 16.01 -0.65 -19.92
C LEU A 12 15.95 0.86 -19.72
N ASP A 13 15.63 1.29 -18.50
CA ASP A 13 15.79 2.68 -18.10
C ASP A 13 17.30 2.96 -17.90
N GLU A 14 17.85 3.97 -18.59
CA GLU A 14 19.21 4.42 -18.30
C GLU A 14 19.22 5.21 -16.99
N PRO A 15 20.18 4.97 -16.07
CA PRO A 15 20.27 5.74 -14.82
C PRO A 15 20.37 7.23 -15.15
N HIS A 16 19.32 7.98 -14.83
CA HIS A 16 19.27 9.40 -15.15
C HIS A 16 20.41 10.12 -14.42
N GLY A 17 21.27 10.80 -15.17
CA GLY A 17 22.32 11.64 -14.61
C GLY A 17 21.71 12.76 -13.77
N SER A 18 22.44 13.23 -12.76
CA SER A 18 22.01 14.25 -11.79
C SER A 18 21.55 15.59 -12.40
N ASP A 19 21.84 15.83 -13.67
CA ASP A 19 21.78 17.16 -14.28
C ASP A 19 20.58 17.38 -15.21
N ASP A 20 19.83 16.32 -15.54
CA ASP A 20 18.68 16.44 -16.45
C ASP A 20 17.35 16.46 -15.68
N LEU A 21 16.98 17.66 -15.24
CA LEU A 21 15.70 17.94 -14.59
C LEU A 21 14.47 17.66 -15.49
N LEU A 22 14.67 17.47 -16.80
CA LEU A 22 13.62 17.10 -17.76
C LEU A 22 13.47 15.57 -17.92
N ALA A 23 14.40 14.79 -17.38
CA ALA A 23 14.39 13.32 -17.38
C ALA A 23 14.19 12.76 -15.97
N LEU A 24 13.26 13.31 -15.19
CA LEU A 24 12.97 12.78 -13.86
C LEU A 24 12.05 11.56 -13.99
N SER A 25 12.42 10.45 -13.32
CA SER A 25 11.53 9.29 -13.15
C SER A 25 10.13 9.77 -12.75
N PRO A 26 9.04 9.23 -13.32
CA PRO A 26 7.67 9.66 -13.00
C PRO A 26 7.34 9.61 -11.50
N THR A 27 8.05 8.76 -10.75
CA THR A 27 7.87 8.62 -9.30
C THR A 27 8.64 9.64 -8.47
N ALA A 28 9.62 10.33 -9.07
CA ALA A 28 10.60 11.20 -8.41
C ALA A 28 11.31 10.59 -7.19
N ARG A 29 11.28 9.25 -7.01
CA ARG A 29 11.80 8.57 -5.82
C ARG A 29 13.29 8.79 -5.59
N HIS A 30 14.09 8.88 -6.65
CA HIS A 30 15.51 9.21 -6.54
C HIS A 30 15.70 10.58 -5.86
N VAL A 31 14.92 11.58 -6.25
CA VAL A 31 14.95 12.92 -5.65
C VAL A 31 14.49 12.88 -4.19
N GLU A 32 13.49 12.05 -3.87
CA GLU A 32 13.07 11.86 -2.48
C GLU A 32 14.20 11.28 -1.62
N VAL A 33 14.89 10.25 -2.10
CA VAL A 33 15.93 9.57 -1.32
C VAL A 33 17.18 10.45 -1.15
N TYR A 34 17.64 11.13 -2.21
CA TYR A 34 18.96 11.77 -2.21
C TYR A 34 18.94 13.30 -2.05
N HIS A 35 17.82 13.95 -2.38
CA HIS A 35 17.76 15.41 -2.46
C HIS A 35 16.66 16.05 -1.62
N THR A 36 15.72 15.26 -1.10
CA THR A 36 14.64 15.76 -0.23
C THR A 36 14.98 15.49 1.23
N PRO A 37 14.89 16.48 2.13
CA PRO A 37 15.10 16.24 3.56
C PRO A 37 14.17 15.13 4.09
N PRO A 38 14.69 14.08 4.75
CA PRO A 38 13.87 12.98 5.26
C PRO A 38 12.69 13.41 6.13
N SER A 39 12.85 14.51 6.89
CA SER A 39 11.78 15.08 7.71
C SER A 39 10.54 15.48 6.91
N LYS A 40 10.71 16.01 5.69
CA LYS A 40 9.58 16.36 4.81
C LYS A 40 8.83 15.12 4.33
N ILE A 41 9.57 14.06 4.00
CA ILE A 41 9.01 12.78 3.53
C ILE A 41 8.24 12.10 4.66
N LEU A 42 8.82 12.05 5.85
CA LEU A 42 8.16 11.50 7.04
C LEU A 42 6.94 12.32 7.45
N GLN A 43 6.98 13.65 7.32
CA GLN A 43 5.82 14.51 7.56
C GLN A 43 4.69 14.22 6.57
N ARG A 44 4.99 14.10 5.28
CA ARG A 44 4.01 13.71 4.26
C ARG A 44 3.41 12.33 4.56
N GLY A 45 4.25 11.37 4.92
CA GLY A 45 3.81 10.03 5.35
C GLY A 45 2.87 10.07 6.55
N GLN A 46 3.19 10.89 7.56
CA GLN A 46 2.34 11.07 8.73
C GLN A 46 0.99 11.69 8.36
N SER A 47 0.95 12.68 7.46
CA SER A 47 -0.29 13.27 6.96
C SER A 47 -1.14 12.23 6.22
N PHE A 48 -0.53 11.42 5.36
CA PHE A 48 -1.23 10.34 4.67
C PHE A 48 -1.79 9.29 5.63
N TRP A 49 -0.99 8.84 6.61
CA TRP A 49 -1.42 7.96 7.70
C TRP A 49 -2.63 8.51 8.47
N ASN A 50 -2.58 9.80 8.83
CA ASN A 50 -3.66 10.46 9.54
C ASN A 50 -4.93 10.54 8.70
N ASN A 51 -4.81 10.71 7.39
CA ASN A 51 -5.96 10.70 6.49
C ASN A 51 -6.64 9.32 6.43
N ILE A 52 -5.85 8.25 6.29
CA ILE A 52 -6.36 6.87 6.23
C ILE A 52 -7.06 6.50 7.55
N TYR A 53 -6.40 6.65 8.69
CA TYR A 53 -6.91 6.15 9.96
C TYR A 53 -7.69 7.18 10.80
N GLY A 54 -7.73 8.44 10.38
CA GLY A 54 -8.48 9.50 11.04
C GLY A 54 -8.20 9.60 12.54
N LYS A 55 -9.27 9.57 13.34
CA LYS A 55 -9.22 9.76 14.80
C LYS A 55 -8.43 8.67 15.54
N ILE A 56 -8.32 7.46 14.98
CA ILE A 56 -7.63 6.34 15.64
C ILE A 56 -6.14 6.23 15.26
N SER A 57 -5.68 7.05 14.31
CA SER A 57 -4.30 7.07 13.79
C SER A 57 -3.22 7.05 14.88
N ARG A 58 -3.33 7.93 15.88
CA ARG A 58 -2.37 8.02 17.00
C ARG A 58 -2.37 6.76 17.87
N ARG A 59 -3.58 6.23 18.17
CA ARG A 59 -3.72 5.02 18.99
C ARG A 59 -3.09 3.82 18.27
N LEU A 60 -3.39 3.63 16.99
CA LEU A 60 -2.83 2.53 16.21
C LEU A 60 -1.30 2.60 16.14
N MET A 61 -0.74 3.77 15.83
CA MET A 61 0.71 3.95 15.81
C MET A 61 1.33 3.65 17.18
N SER A 62 0.74 4.17 18.25
CA SER A 62 1.19 3.89 19.62
C SER A 62 1.07 2.41 20.01
N GLN A 63 0.15 1.64 19.43
CA GLN A 63 0.07 0.20 19.67
C GLN A 63 1.17 -0.53 18.92
N MET A 64 1.45 -0.14 17.67
CA MET A 64 2.55 -0.69 16.88
C MET A 64 3.91 -0.41 17.52
N ASP A 65 4.13 0.81 18.03
CA ASP A 65 5.36 1.19 18.76
C ASP A 65 5.58 0.34 20.03
N ARG A 66 4.56 -0.35 20.55
CA ARG A 66 4.60 -1.16 21.78
C ARG A 66 4.39 -2.65 21.53
N SER A 67 4.42 -3.10 20.27
CA SER A 67 4.16 -4.49 19.89
C SER A 67 5.48 -5.26 19.74
N GLY A 68 6.09 -5.62 20.87
CA GLY A 68 7.41 -6.26 20.91
C GLY A 68 8.51 -5.19 20.90
N THR A 69 9.11 -4.96 19.74
CA THR A 69 10.03 -3.83 19.51
C THR A 69 9.28 -2.65 18.88
N GLU A 70 9.92 -1.47 18.82
CA GLU A 70 9.37 -0.31 18.11
C GLU A 70 9.35 -0.46 16.57
N ASP A 71 9.91 -1.56 16.05
CA ASP A 71 10.17 -1.77 14.63
C ASP A 71 8.88 -1.83 13.80
N LEU A 72 7.77 -2.30 14.37
CA LEU A 72 6.50 -2.33 13.65
C LEU A 72 6.02 -0.90 13.34
N GLY A 73 6.08 -0.01 14.34
CA GLY A 73 5.74 1.39 14.15
C GLY A 73 6.77 2.13 13.30
N LEU A 74 8.06 1.79 13.40
CA LEU A 74 9.11 2.35 12.55
C LEU A 74 8.90 1.96 11.08
N THR A 75 8.63 0.67 10.82
CA THR A 75 8.34 0.14 9.49
C THR A 75 7.13 0.83 8.87
N ALA A 76 6.05 1.03 9.66
CA ALA A 76 4.89 1.78 9.20
C ALA A 76 5.27 3.22 8.79
N ARG A 77 6.07 3.94 9.58
CA ARG A 77 6.51 5.31 9.25
C ARG A 77 7.36 5.35 7.97
N LEU A 78 8.25 4.39 7.78
CA LEU A 78 9.07 4.29 6.56
C LEU A 78 8.21 3.99 5.33
N MET A 79 7.29 3.03 5.43
CA MET A 79 6.36 2.67 4.36
C MET A 79 5.46 3.84 3.97
N TYR A 80 4.85 4.50 4.94
CA TYR A 80 3.99 5.65 4.67
C TYR A 80 4.79 6.84 4.16
N GLY A 81 6.00 7.08 4.66
CA GLY A 81 6.88 8.16 4.19
C GLY A 81 7.31 7.98 2.73
N TYR A 82 8.04 6.92 2.43
CA TYR A 82 8.74 6.76 1.16
C TYR A 82 7.94 6.02 0.08
N ILE A 83 6.92 5.25 0.46
CA ILE A 83 6.20 4.40 -0.50
C ILE A 83 4.77 4.91 -0.70
N LEU A 84 3.95 4.93 0.34
CA LEU A 84 2.50 5.09 0.18
C LEU A 84 2.05 6.55 0.03
N SER A 85 2.78 7.50 0.63
CA SER A 85 2.40 8.92 0.51
C SER A 85 2.95 9.62 -0.73
N ASN A 86 3.77 8.93 -1.54
CA ASN A 86 4.15 9.40 -2.86
C ASN A 86 2.99 9.14 -3.82
N THR A 87 2.21 10.19 -4.09
CA THR A 87 1.04 10.14 -4.99
C THR A 87 1.31 10.86 -6.30
N THR A 88 2.54 10.74 -6.81
CA THR A 88 2.97 11.38 -8.07
C THR A 88 2.39 10.68 -9.30
N VAL A 89 2.21 9.36 -9.21
CA VAL A 89 1.64 8.52 -10.27
C VAL A 89 0.20 8.12 -9.95
N LEU A 90 -0.03 7.58 -8.74
CA LEU A 90 -1.37 7.21 -8.27
C LEU A 90 -1.90 8.30 -7.34
N SER A 91 -3.17 8.67 -7.49
CA SER A 91 -3.87 9.50 -6.51
C SER A 91 -3.95 8.80 -5.14
N PRO A 92 -4.26 9.53 -4.05
CA PRO A 92 -4.49 8.93 -2.74
C PRO A 92 -5.57 7.82 -2.74
N VAL A 93 -6.61 8.00 -3.57
CA VAL A 93 -7.71 7.05 -3.71
C VAL A 93 -7.26 5.80 -4.47
N GLU A 94 -6.59 5.95 -5.60
CA GLU A 94 -6.05 4.82 -6.38
C GLU A 94 -5.02 4.03 -5.55
N THR A 95 -4.18 4.73 -4.78
CA THR A 95 -3.23 4.10 -3.85
C THR A 95 -3.95 3.24 -2.81
N SER A 96 -5.10 3.72 -2.31
CA SER A 96 -5.93 2.95 -1.37
C SER A 96 -6.57 1.73 -2.03
N TYR A 97 -7.00 1.82 -3.29
CA TYR A 97 -7.53 0.67 -4.03
C TYR A 97 -6.48 -0.42 -4.23
N VAL A 98 -5.24 -0.05 -4.56
CA VAL A 98 -4.13 -1.01 -4.68
C VAL A 98 -3.86 -1.72 -3.35
N LEU A 99 -3.89 -0.98 -2.23
CA LEU A 99 -3.73 -1.57 -0.90
C LEU A 99 -4.87 -2.53 -0.57
N ILE A 100 -6.12 -2.15 -0.80
CA ILE A 100 -7.28 -3.04 -0.62
C ILE A 100 -7.11 -4.32 -1.46
N ALA A 101 -6.73 -4.18 -2.73
CA ALA A 101 -6.53 -5.30 -3.64
C ALA A 101 -5.42 -6.24 -3.18
N GLY A 102 -4.34 -5.72 -2.58
CA GLY A 102 -3.27 -6.55 -2.02
C GLY A 102 -3.63 -7.24 -0.70
N LEU A 103 -4.46 -6.60 0.14
CA LEU A 103 -4.78 -7.10 1.48
C LEU A 103 -5.82 -8.23 1.48
N ILE A 104 -6.76 -8.22 0.51
CA ILE A 104 -7.80 -9.26 0.39
C ILE A 104 -7.19 -10.67 0.21
N PRO A 105 -6.32 -10.95 -0.78
CA PRO A 105 -5.76 -12.29 -0.97
C PRO A 105 -4.84 -12.74 0.18
N GLN A 106 -4.35 -11.81 1.00
CA GLN A 106 -3.52 -12.12 2.17
C GLN A 106 -4.34 -12.49 3.42
N ASP A 107 -5.68 -12.40 3.37
CA ASP A 107 -6.58 -12.68 4.50
C ASP A 107 -6.26 -11.90 5.78
N VAL A 108 -5.83 -10.64 5.63
CA VAL A 108 -5.43 -9.75 6.74
C VAL A 108 -6.53 -8.72 7.05
N ASN A 109 -7.67 -9.23 7.52
CA ASN A 109 -8.85 -8.41 7.85
C ASN A 109 -8.60 -7.22 8.80
N PRO A 110 -7.75 -7.30 9.85
CA PRO A 110 -7.47 -6.15 10.73
C PRO A 110 -6.89 -4.94 9.97
N GLN A 111 -6.02 -5.19 9.01
CA GLN A 111 -5.43 -4.17 8.14
C GLN A 111 -6.45 -3.71 7.10
N LEU A 112 -7.14 -4.66 6.45
CA LEU A 112 -8.13 -4.36 5.41
C LEU A 112 -9.22 -3.40 5.89
N LYS A 113 -9.77 -3.60 7.09
CA LYS A 113 -10.82 -2.71 7.66
C LYS A 113 -10.38 -1.24 7.72
N GLY A 114 -9.14 -1.00 8.14
CA GLY A 114 -8.58 0.34 8.18
C GLY A 114 -8.48 0.97 6.78
N HIS A 115 -8.09 0.19 5.78
CA HIS A 115 -7.95 0.67 4.41
C HIS A 115 -9.28 0.84 3.66
N LEU A 116 -10.28 0.00 3.92
CA LEU A 116 -11.65 0.19 3.39
C LEU A 116 -12.23 1.54 3.87
N ARG A 117 -12.13 1.82 5.16
CA ARG A 117 -12.58 3.10 5.72
C ARG A 117 -11.68 4.25 5.29
N GLY A 118 -10.37 4.03 5.22
CA GLY A 118 -9.39 5.01 4.81
C GLY A 118 -9.54 5.47 3.36
N ALA A 119 -9.95 4.58 2.46
CA ALA A 119 -10.29 4.95 1.08
C ALA A 119 -11.42 5.99 1.05
N LEU A 120 -12.47 5.81 1.87
CA LEU A 120 -13.55 6.78 1.99
C LEU A 120 -13.06 8.12 2.56
N ASN A 121 -12.19 8.08 3.58
CA ASN A 121 -11.58 9.30 4.11
C ASN A 121 -10.71 10.02 3.05
N GLY A 122 -10.13 9.26 2.13
CA GLY A 122 -9.36 9.75 0.98
C GLY A 122 -10.21 10.32 -0.17
N GLY A 123 -11.54 10.22 -0.10
CA GLY A 123 -12.46 10.75 -1.10
C GLY A 123 -13.10 9.70 -2.02
N ALA A 124 -12.85 8.41 -1.80
CA ALA A 124 -13.57 7.36 -2.52
C ALA A 124 -15.05 7.31 -2.12
N THR A 125 -15.89 6.91 -3.06
CA THR A 125 -17.28 6.54 -2.80
C THR A 125 -17.39 5.12 -2.23
N VAL A 126 -18.52 4.83 -1.57
CA VAL A 126 -18.81 3.49 -1.05
C VAL A 126 -18.91 2.48 -2.20
N GLU A 127 -19.48 2.92 -3.31
CA GLU A 127 -19.68 2.14 -4.53
C GLU A 127 -18.35 1.71 -5.15
N GLU A 128 -17.38 2.63 -5.27
CA GLU A 128 -16.04 2.31 -5.75
C GLU A 128 -15.32 1.32 -4.85
N VAL A 129 -15.36 1.52 -3.53
CA VAL A 129 -14.71 0.60 -2.57
C VAL A 129 -15.31 -0.80 -2.66
N ARG A 130 -16.65 -0.90 -2.80
CA ARG A 130 -17.35 -2.18 -3.00
C ARG A 130 -16.98 -2.82 -4.35
N ALA A 131 -16.88 -2.02 -5.41
CA ALA A 131 -16.50 -2.50 -6.74
C ALA A 131 -15.07 -3.09 -6.73
N VAL A 132 -14.09 -2.37 -6.17
CA VAL A 132 -12.71 -2.86 -6.04
C VAL A 132 -12.68 -4.17 -5.25
N ARG A 133 -13.38 -4.24 -4.11
CA ARG A 133 -13.47 -5.49 -3.33
C ARG A 133 -14.07 -6.64 -4.15
N SER A 134 -15.15 -6.40 -4.89
CA SER A 134 -15.81 -7.42 -5.72
C SER A 134 -14.87 -7.95 -6.80
N ILE A 135 -14.21 -7.05 -7.53
CA ILE A 135 -13.25 -7.40 -8.60
C ILE A 135 -12.13 -8.27 -8.03
N VAL A 136 -11.55 -7.88 -6.88
CA VAL A 136 -10.45 -8.63 -6.28
C VAL A 136 -10.91 -10.01 -5.81
N MET A 137 -12.11 -10.11 -5.24
CA MET A 137 -12.69 -11.41 -4.88
C MET A 137 -12.93 -12.30 -6.10
N GLU A 138 -13.40 -11.74 -7.21
CA GLU A 138 -13.57 -12.48 -8.47
C GLU A 138 -12.23 -12.97 -9.01
N ILE A 139 -11.19 -12.13 -9.01
CA ILE A 139 -9.82 -12.51 -9.40
C ILE A 139 -9.31 -13.65 -8.51
N CYS A 140 -9.48 -13.53 -7.19
CA CYS A 140 -9.03 -14.56 -6.25
C CYS A 140 -9.75 -15.89 -6.50
N LYS A 141 -11.07 -15.88 -6.69
CA LYS A 141 -11.85 -17.09 -7.03
C LYS A 141 -11.43 -17.69 -8.36
N ALA A 142 -11.22 -16.86 -9.39
CA ALA A 142 -10.73 -17.30 -10.70
C ALA A 142 -9.31 -17.89 -10.60
N SER A 143 -8.52 -17.46 -9.61
CA SER A 143 -7.20 -17.99 -9.28
C SER A 143 -7.25 -19.21 -8.34
N GLY A 144 -8.44 -19.75 -8.07
CA GLY A 144 -8.66 -20.94 -7.25
C GLY A 144 -8.73 -20.70 -5.75
N MET A 145 -8.78 -19.44 -5.28
CA MET A 145 -8.99 -19.17 -3.85
C MET A 145 -10.43 -19.46 -3.44
N GLU A 146 -10.59 -20.14 -2.32
CA GLU A 146 -11.91 -20.47 -1.75
C GLU A 146 -12.02 -20.09 -0.27
N GLN A 147 -13.23 -20.17 0.29
CA GLN A 147 -13.39 -20.03 1.73
C GLN A 147 -13.02 -21.34 2.40
N LEU A 148 -12.01 -21.30 3.27
CA LEU A 148 -11.52 -22.46 4.00
C LEU A 148 -12.41 -22.69 5.22
N GLY A 149 -12.95 -23.90 5.35
CA GLY A 149 -13.67 -24.31 6.55
C GLY A 149 -12.75 -24.35 7.78
N GLU A 150 -13.34 -24.25 8.98
CA GLU A 150 -12.59 -24.28 10.25
C GLU A 150 -11.76 -25.56 10.41
N ASP A 151 -12.26 -26.68 9.89
CA ASP A 151 -11.61 -27.99 9.95
C ASP A 151 -10.47 -28.16 8.93
N ASN A 152 -10.24 -27.18 8.04
CA ASN A 152 -9.21 -27.27 7.03
C ASN A 152 -7.87 -26.66 7.54
N PRO A 153 -6.84 -27.48 7.82
CA PRO A 153 -5.59 -26.99 8.39
C PRO A 153 -4.82 -26.08 7.43
N GLY A 154 -5.06 -26.15 6.13
CA GLY A 154 -4.41 -25.29 5.14
C GLY A 154 -5.12 -25.30 3.79
N GLY A 155 -4.78 -24.34 2.93
CA GLY A 155 -5.41 -24.24 1.62
C GLY A 155 -5.11 -22.90 0.98
N TRP A 156 -5.55 -22.76 -0.26
CA TRP A 156 -5.46 -21.51 -1.01
C TRP A 156 -6.79 -20.78 -0.85
N GLY A 157 -6.87 -19.80 0.06
CA GLY A 157 -8.16 -19.25 0.42
C GLY A 157 -8.19 -18.34 1.65
N TRP A 158 -9.40 -17.93 2.02
CA TRP A 158 -9.66 -17.11 3.20
C TRP A 158 -10.23 -17.94 4.33
N ARG A 159 -9.80 -17.68 5.56
CA ARG A 159 -10.38 -18.30 6.76
C ARG A 159 -11.59 -17.53 7.27
N ASN A 160 -11.58 -16.21 7.09
CA ASN A 160 -12.66 -15.34 7.54
C ASN A 160 -13.40 -14.74 6.35
N GLU A 161 -14.63 -14.29 6.59
CA GLU A 161 -15.32 -13.45 5.61
C GLU A 161 -14.49 -12.18 5.36
N VAL A 162 -14.23 -11.88 4.09
CA VAL A 162 -13.49 -10.68 3.68
C VAL A 162 -14.23 -9.44 4.17
N ALA A 163 -13.57 -8.57 4.92
CA ALA A 163 -14.20 -7.40 5.51
C ALA A 163 -14.91 -6.50 4.48
N THR A 164 -15.97 -5.82 4.93
CA THR A 164 -16.75 -4.85 4.17
C THR A 164 -16.60 -3.44 4.76
N VAL A 165 -17.03 -2.43 3.99
CA VAL A 165 -16.99 -1.01 4.37
C VAL A 165 -18.21 -0.61 5.21
#